data_AF-A0A9D7MM21-F1
#
_entry.id   AF-A0A9D7MM21-F1
#
_cell.length_a   1.000
_cell.length_b   1.000
_cell.length_c   1.000
_cell.angle_alpha   90.00
_cell.angle_beta   90.00
_cell.angle_gamma   90.00
#
_symmetry.space_group_name_H-M   'P 1'
#
loop_
_entity.id
_entity.type
_entity.pdbx_description
1 polymer ?
#
loop_
_entity_poly.entity_id
_entity_poly.type
_entity_poly.pdbx_seq_one_letter_code
_entity_poly.pdbx_strand_id
1 'polypeptide(L)'
;MNSLHQRGGHLRRNSLPKIYNSIVMGYRVGFRFDASGVWNASTGDTIQIRNTIMARNLRLADTNAASSFSPTSWLLTGSYSNNAYQSNAEAGLTSPFNIYPDPSGSNVNNWVPTGSSPALSEQALPIRILQDLKL
;
A
#
# COMPACT_ATOMS: atom_id res chain seq x y z
N MET A 1 -3.98 -16.34 -9.15
CA MET A 1 -4.05 -14.88 -9.43
C MET A 1 -5.11 -14.66 -10.51
N ASN A 2 -6.19 -13.93 -10.19
CA ASN A 2 -7.26 -13.64 -11.16
C ASN A 2 -6.77 -12.60 -12.19
N SER A 3 -6.86 -12.92 -13.48
CA SER A 3 -6.43 -12.08 -14.62
C SER A 3 -7.15 -10.72 -14.71
N LEU A 4 -8.34 -10.60 -14.10
CA LEU A 4 -9.17 -9.40 -14.15
C LEU A 4 -8.76 -8.33 -13.13
N HIS A 5 -8.13 -8.72 -12.02
CA HIS A 5 -7.75 -7.81 -10.93
C HIS A 5 -6.24 -7.69 -10.79
N GLN A 6 -5.63 -7.06 -11.80
CA GLN A 6 -4.17 -6.98 -11.89
C GLN A 6 -3.55 -5.96 -10.91
N ARG A 7 -4.36 -5.20 -10.17
CA ARG A 7 -3.90 -3.99 -9.47
C ARG A 7 -4.42 -3.89 -8.04
N GLY A 8 -3.54 -3.49 -7.12
CA GLY A 8 -3.92 -3.23 -5.72
C GLY A 8 -4.73 -1.96 -5.52
N GLY A 9 -4.51 -0.96 -6.38
CA GLY A 9 -5.36 0.21 -6.50
C GLY A 9 -5.30 0.80 -7.90
N HIS A 10 -6.45 0.98 -8.55
CA HIS A 10 -6.55 1.70 -9.83
C HIS A 10 -7.22 3.04 -9.61
N LEU A 11 -6.40 4.08 -9.50
CA LEU A 11 -6.84 5.45 -9.35
C LEU A 11 -7.16 6.02 -10.73
N ARG A 12 -8.41 6.38 -10.96
CA ARG A 12 -8.89 6.78 -12.29
C ARG A 12 -9.54 8.15 -12.25
N ARG A 13 -9.35 8.92 -13.33
CA ARG A 13 -9.97 10.23 -13.54
C ARG A 13 -9.57 11.22 -12.45
N ASN A 14 -10.53 11.68 -11.63
CA ASN A 14 -10.33 12.67 -10.59
C ASN A 14 -10.58 12.08 -9.19
N SER A 15 -10.23 10.80 -8.99
CA SER A 15 -10.25 10.17 -7.67
C SER A 15 -9.19 10.80 -6.77
N LEU A 16 -9.56 11.20 -5.55
CA LEU A 16 -8.67 11.87 -4.59
C LEU A 16 -8.49 11.05 -3.30
N PRO A 17 -8.05 9.77 -3.36
CA PRO A 17 -7.98 8.96 -2.17
C PRO A 17 -6.85 9.39 -1.23
N LYS A 18 -7.08 9.09 0.04
CA LYS A 18 -6.11 9.21 1.12
C LYS A 18 -5.95 7.84 1.77
N ILE A 19 -4.84 7.17 1.46
CA ILE A 19 -4.51 5.82 1.91
C ILE A 19 -3.36 5.93 2.88
N TYR A 20 -3.59 5.46 4.09
CA TYR A 20 -2.65 5.52 5.21
C TYR A 20 -2.57 4.17 5.88
N ASN A 21 -1.40 3.84 6.44
CA ASN A 21 -1.21 2.73 7.38
C ASN A 21 -1.77 1.41 6.84
N SER A 22 -1.57 1.20 5.55
CA SER A 22 -2.17 0.10 4.79
C SER A 22 -1.11 -0.86 4.30
N ILE A 23 -1.52 -2.08 3.97
CA ILE A 23 -0.66 -3.08 3.31
C ILE A 23 -1.28 -3.40 1.95
N VAL A 24 -0.49 -3.23 0.88
CA VAL A 24 -0.89 -3.57 -0.50
C VAL A 24 0.10 -4.59 -1.06
N MET A 25 -0.33 -5.85 -1.16
CA MET A 25 0.60 -6.93 -1.49
C MET A 25 0.07 -7.94 -2.51
N GLY A 26 1.01 -8.57 -3.22
CA GLY A 26 0.74 -9.69 -4.11
C GLY A 26 0.06 -9.32 -5.44
N TYR A 27 -0.02 -8.05 -5.82
CA TYR A 27 -0.64 -7.64 -7.08
C TYR A 27 0.36 -7.64 -8.25
N ARG A 28 -0.13 -7.72 -9.49
CA ARG A 28 0.74 -7.54 -10.66
C ARG A 28 1.26 -6.09 -10.74
N VAL A 29 0.43 -5.12 -10.36
CA VAL A 29 0.82 -3.71 -10.14
C VAL A 29 0.28 -3.28 -8.79
N GLY A 30 1.07 -2.67 -7.91
CA GLY A 30 0.57 -2.15 -6.63
C GLY A 30 -0.47 -1.05 -6.87
N PHE A 31 -0.06 0.06 -7.47
CA PHE A 31 -0.96 1.17 -7.80
C PHE A 31 -0.87 1.61 -9.27
N ARG A 32 -2.01 1.92 -9.88
CA ARG A 32 -2.10 2.56 -11.19
C ARG A 32 -2.69 3.95 -11.08
N PHE A 33 -2.01 4.92 -11.69
CA PHE A 33 -2.43 6.31 -11.78
C PHE A 33 -2.90 6.58 -13.22
N ASP A 34 -4.22 6.62 -13.44
CA ASP A 34 -4.84 6.57 -14.77
C ASP A 34 -5.74 7.79 -15.03
N ALA A 35 -5.08 8.93 -15.25
CA ALA A 35 -5.55 10.24 -15.75
C ALA A 35 -4.57 11.30 -15.22
N SER A 36 -4.37 12.45 -15.86
CA SER A 36 -5.34 13.54 -16.02
C SER A 36 -5.65 14.31 -14.70
N GLY A 37 -6.50 13.76 -13.84
CA GLY A 37 -6.72 14.36 -12.51
C GLY A 37 -5.74 13.81 -11.48
N VAL A 38 -5.48 12.50 -11.55
CA VAL A 38 -4.74 11.75 -10.53
C VAL A 38 -3.29 12.22 -10.37
N TRP A 39 -2.49 12.22 -11.42
CA TRP A 39 -1.12 12.77 -11.42
C TRP A 39 -1.02 14.20 -10.86
N ASN A 40 -1.83 15.15 -11.35
CA ASN A 40 -1.84 16.54 -10.85
C ASN A 40 -2.18 16.60 -9.36
N ALA A 41 -3.17 15.81 -8.93
CA ALA A 41 -3.54 15.70 -7.53
C ALA A 41 -2.45 15.02 -6.68
N SER A 42 -1.69 14.07 -7.24
CA SER A 42 -0.54 13.45 -6.57
C SER A 42 0.64 14.43 -6.43
N THR A 43 0.94 15.21 -7.46
CA THR A 43 1.99 16.25 -7.41
C THR A 43 1.60 17.43 -6.52
N GLY A 44 0.30 17.75 -6.44
CA GLY A 44 -0.26 18.76 -5.55
C GLY A 44 -0.62 18.26 -4.16
N ASP A 45 -0.17 17.06 -3.76
CA ASP A 45 -0.41 16.42 -2.46
C ASP A 45 -1.89 16.27 -2.03
N THR A 46 -2.81 16.37 -2.98
CA THR A 46 -4.24 16.14 -2.74
C THR A 46 -4.55 14.65 -2.63
N ILE A 47 -3.89 13.82 -3.43
CA ILE A 47 -3.83 12.36 -3.24
C ILE A 47 -2.68 12.06 -2.30
N GLN A 48 -2.97 11.28 -1.26
CA GLN A 48 -1.98 10.90 -0.27
C GLN A 48 -1.95 9.38 -0.16
N ILE A 49 -0.79 8.78 -0.40
CA ILE A 49 -0.50 7.38 -0.08
C ILE A 49 0.75 7.42 0.77
N ARG A 50 0.57 7.26 2.08
CA ARG A 50 1.65 7.44 3.05
C ARG A 50 1.64 6.27 4.01
N ASN A 51 2.81 6.01 4.57
CA ASN A 51 2.97 5.04 5.62
C ASN A 51 2.39 3.66 5.28
N THR A 52 2.52 3.28 4.02
CA THR A 52 1.90 2.11 3.43
C THR A 52 3.00 1.11 3.06
N ILE A 53 2.78 -0.15 3.43
CA ILE A 53 3.66 -1.27 3.06
C ILE A 53 3.19 -1.82 1.72
N MET A 54 4.11 -1.98 0.79
CA MET A 54 3.87 -2.53 -0.53
C MET A 54 4.76 -3.76 -0.76
N ALA A 55 4.22 -4.96 -0.57
CA ALA A 55 5.01 -6.19 -0.56
C ALA A 55 4.73 -7.08 -1.78
N ARG A 56 5.79 -7.52 -2.47
CA ARG A 56 5.73 -8.46 -3.60
C ARG A 56 4.66 -8.13 -4.64
N ASN A 57 4.56 -6.85 -4.98
CA ASN A 57 3.87 -6.44 -6.19
C ASN A 57 4.85 -6.62 -7.37
N LEU A 58 4.45 -7.28 -8.46
CA LEU A 58 5.36 -7.53 -9.61
C LEU A 58 5.91 -6.21 -10.18
N ARG A 59 5.10 -5.16 -10.14
CA ARG A 59 5.50 -3.78 -10.34
C ARG A 59 4.92 -2.92 -9.21
N LEU A 60 5.72 -2.03 -8.64
CA LEU A 60 5.24 -1.17 -7.54
C LEU A 60 4.09 -0.27 -7.99
N ALA A 61 4.29 0.47 -9.07
CA ALA A 61 3.26 1.31 -9.66
C ALA A 61 3.45 1.55 -11.16
N ASP A 62 2.36 1.88 -11.83
CA ASP A 62 2.35 2.29 -13.24
C ASP A 62 1.42 3.49 -13.48
N THR A 63 1.53 4.03 -14.69
CA THR A 63 0.67 5.09 -15.19
C THR A 63 0.30 4.79 -16.64
N ASN A 64 -0.86 5.26 -17.07
CA ASN A 64 -1.28 5.21 -18.46
C ASN A 64 -0.85 6.45 -19.27
N ALA A 65 -0.27 7.46 -18.61
CA ALA A 65 -0.04 8.77 -19.20
C ALA A 65 1.39 8.94 -19.70
N ALA A 66 1.52 9.54 -20.88
CA ALA A 66 2.75 10.12 -21.42
C ALA A 66 3.10 11.41 -20.65
N SER A 67 3.61 11.27 -19.42
CA SER A 67 3.97 12.40 -18.56
C SER A 67 5.31 12.15 -17.88
N SER A 68 5.93 13.21 -17.35
CA SER A 68 7.12 13.16 -16.49
C SER A 68 6.84 12.61 -15.09
N PHE A 69 5.58 12.32 -14.74
CA PHE A 69 5.23 11.76 -13.44
C PHE A 69 5.76 10.33 -13.32
N SER A 70 6.69 10.09 -12.39
CA SER A 70 7.19 8.76 -12.03
C SER A 70 6.42 8.24 -10.81
N PRO A 71 5.46 7.31 -10.97
CA PRO A 71 4.62 6.85 -9.86
C PRO A 71 5.42 6.12 -8.78
N THR A 72 6.40 5.32 -9.18
CA THR A 72 7.31 4.60 -8.26
C THR A 72 8.13 5.59 -7.44
N SER A 73 8.73 6.60 -8.09
CA SER A 73 9.52 7.61 -7.37
C SER A 73 8.65 8.44 -6.44
N TRP A 74 7.43 8.82 -6.88
CA TRP A 74 6.49 9.53 -6.04
C TRP A 74 6.09 8.72 -4.80
N LEU A 75 5.73 7.44 -4.96
CA LEU A 75 5.41 6.55 -3.84
C LEU A 75 6.57 6.39 -2.85
N LEU A 76 7.81 6.36 -3.35
CA LEU A 76 9.03 6.18 -2.55
C LEU A 76 9.68 7.50 -2.10
N THR A 77 8.96 8.63 -2.18
CA THR A 77 9.44 9.89 -1.59
C THR A 77 9.68 9.67 -0.10
N GLY A 78 10.88 9.99 0.40
CA GLY A 78 11.29 9.64 1.77
C GLY A 78 10.36 10.17 2.87
N SER A 79 9.81 11.38 2.70
CA SER A 79 8.85 11.98 3.63
C SER A 79 7.48 11.28 3.68
N TYR A 80 7.21 10.35 2.75
CA TYR A 80 5.95 9.63 2.69
C TYR A 80 5.96 8.32 3.49
N SER A 81 7.14 7.89 3.96
CA SER A 81 7.32 6.72 4.83
C SER A 81 6.70 5.42 4.30
N ASN A 82 6.58 5.30 2.98
CA ASN A 82 6.14 4.06 2.36
C ASN A 82 7.31 3.07 2.25
N ASN A 83 7.04 1.79 2.47
CA ASN A 83 8.03 0.73 2.35
C ASN A 83 7.66 -0.22 1.21
N ALA A 84 8.63 -0.57 0.37
CA ALA A 84 8.44 -1.54 -0.71
C ALA A 84 9.33 -2.77 -0.48
N TYR A 85 8.72 -3.95 -0.45
CA TYR A 85 9.39 -5.23 -0.21
C TYR A 85 9.28 -6.17 -1.40
N GLN A 86 10.29 -7.01 -1.61
CA GLN A 86 10.35 -7.94 -2.75
C GLN A 86 9.61 -9.25 -2.48
N SER A 87 9.43 -9.61 -1.21
CA SER A 87 8.79 -10.83 -0.77
C SER A 87 7.53 -10.57 0.07
N ASN A 88 6.64 -11.56 0.08
CA ASN A 88 5.46 -11.54 0.97
C ASN A 88 5.86 -11.72 2.44
N ALA A 89 6.97 -12.43 2.70
CA ALA A 89 7.44 -12.72 4.04
C ALA A 89 7.90 -11.46 4.79
N GLU A 90 8.45 -10.47 4.06
CA GLU A 90 8.88 -9.19 4.62
C GLU A 90 7.71 -8.33 5.14
N ALA A 91 6.47 -8.57 4.69
CA ALA A 91 5.30 -7.94 5.31
C ALA A 91 5.00 -8.50 6.71
N GLY A 92 5.56 -9.68 7.05
CA GLY A 92 5.39 -10.33 8.35
C GLY A 92 3.93 -10.65 8.67
N LEU A 93 3.17 -11.19 7.73
CA LEU A 93 1.77 -11.60 7.97
C LEU A 93 1.66 -13.12 8.07
N THR A 94 0.77 -13.60 8.94
CA THR A 94 0.46 -15.03 9.04
C THR A 94 -0.36 -15.48 7.83
N SER A 95 0.19 -16.38 7.01
CA SER A 95 -0.47 -17.02 5.86
C SER A 95 -1.40 -16.10 5.04
N PRO A 96 -0.91 -14.98 4.48
CA PRO A 96 -1.74 -13.88 3.97
C PRO A 96 -2.57 -14.18 2.73
N PHE A 97 -2.45 -15.37 2.13
CA PHE A 97 -3.23 -15.79 0.96
C PHE A 97 -4.17 -16.97 1.26
N ASN A 98 -4.20 -17.47 2.50
CA ASN A 98 -5.12 -18.53 2.90
C ASN A 98 -6.47 -17.87 3.27
N ILE A 99 -7.52 -18.14 2.51
CA ILE A 99 -8.82 -17.45 2.62
C ILE A 99 -9.72 -18.20 3.61
N TYR A 100 -10.35 -17.54 4.58
CA TYR A 100 -11.37 -18.16 5.41
C TYR A 100 -12.75 -18.05 4.74
N PRO A 101 -13.56 -19.12 4.71
CA PRO A 101 -13.19 -20.50 5.05
C PRO A 101 -12.39 -21.16 3.91
N ASP A 102 -11.22 -21.71 4.23
CA ASP A 102 -10.39 -22.51 3.32
C ASP A 102 -10.75 -23.99 3.56
N PRO A 103 -10.96 -24.81 2.53
CA PRO A 103 -11.08 -26.26 2.70
C PRO A 103 -9.86 -26.94 3.36
N SER A 104 -8.68 -26.31 3.36
CA SER A 104 -7.42 -26.87 3.89
C SER A 104 -7.01 -26.39 5.29
N GLY A 105 -7.70 -25.40 5.86
CA GLY A 105 -7.33 -24.86 7.17
C GLY A 105 -8.02 -23.55 7.48
N SER A 106 -9.20 -23.63 8.10
CA SER A 106 -9.93 -22.47 8.58
C SER A 106 -9.20 -21.83 9.77
N ASN A 107 -8.53 -20.69 9.53
CA ASN A 107 -7.91 -19.88 10.57
C ASN A 107 -8.30 -18.41 10.41
N VAL A 108 -8.96 -17.86 11.43
CA VAL A 108 -9.40 -16.45 11.47
C VAL A 108 -8.24 -15.47 11.67
N ASN A 109 -7.06 -15.96 12.05
CA ASN A 109 -5.84 -15.18 12.27
C ASN A 109 -4.93 -15.13 11.04
N ASN A 110 -5.36 -15.67 9.89
CA ASN A 110 -4.72 -15.32 8.63
C ASN A 110 -4.74 -13.78 8.52
N TRP A 111 -3.71 -13.15 7.96
CA TRP A 111 -3.58 -11.68 7.86
C TRP A 111 -3.20 -10.91 9.13
N VAL A 112 -3.02 -11.57 10.28
CA VAL A 112 -2.52 -10.88 11.49
C VAL A 112 -0.99 -10.70 11.38
N PRO A 113 -0.45 -9.50 11.66
CA PRO A 113 0.99 -9.26 11.76
C PRO A 113 1.66 -10.17 12.79
N THR A 114 2.78 -10.78 12.42
CA THR A 114 3.67 -11.48 13.34
C THR A 114 4.50 -10.46 14.14
N GLY A 115 5.12 -10.89 15.25
CA GLY A 115 5.91 -10.00 16.11
C GLY A 115 7.09 -9.30 15.41
N SER A 116 7.53 -9.79 14.25
CA SER A 116 8.58 -9.18 13.43
C SER A 116 8.05 -8.31 12.29
N SER A 117 6.72 -8.14 12.17
CA SER A 117 6.13 -7.41 11.07
C SER A 117 6.47 -5.91 11.14
N PRO A 118 6.89 -5.29 10.02
CA PRO A 118 7.06 -3.84 9.96
C PRO A 118 5.75 -3.09 10.21
N ALA A 119 4.59 -3.73 10.04
CA ALA A 119 3.28 -3.15 10.35
C ALA A 119 3.06 -2.90 11.85
N LEU A 120 3.87 -3.51 12.73
CA LEU A 120 3.85 -3.28 14.17
C LEU A 120 4.86 -2.22 14.63
N SER A 121 5.74 -1.73 13.73
CA SER A 121 6.74 -0.73 14.08
C SER A 121 6.11 0.65 14.25
N GLU A 122 6.70 1.52 15.08
CA GLU A 122 6.20 2.88 15.35
C GLU A 122 6.10 3.77 14.09
N GLN A 123 6.79 3.39 13.01
CA GLN A 123 6.58 4.02 11.71
C GLN A 123 5.17 3.78 11.19
N ALA A 124 4.55 2.62 11.42
CA ALA A 124 3.24 2.24 10.88
C ALA A 124 2.03 3.02 11.46
N LEU A 125 2.18 3.78 12.56
CA LEU A 125 1.06 4.50 13.20
C LEU A 125 1.49 5.81 13.90
N PRO A 126 1.93 6.88 13.21
CA PRO A 126 2.09 8.17 13.86
C PRO A 126 0.71 8.85 13.94
N ILE A 127 -0.20 8.35 14.79
CA ILE A 127 -1.31 9.17 15.28
C ILE A 127 -0.88 9.77 16.63
N ARG A 128 -0.12 10.86 16.55
CA ARG A 128 0.35 11.64 17.72
C ARG A 128 -0.80 12.43 18.34
N ILE A 129 -1.79 11.76 18.94
CA ILE A 129 -2.83 12.46 19.75
C ILE A 129 -2.47 12.46 21.24
N LEU A 130 -1.51 11.64 21.69
CA LEU A 130 -1.25 11.45 23.12
C LEU A 130 0.18 11.81 23.58
N GLN A 131 0.89 12.67 22.87
CA GLN A 131 2.18 13.22 23.35
C GLN A 131 2.13 14.72 23.70
N ASP A 132 1.00 15.39 23.46
CA ASP A 132 0.83 16.82 23.72
C ASP A 132 -0.04 17.13 24.96
N LEU A 133 -0.49 16.10 25.69
CA LEU A 133 -1.14 16.30 26.99
C LEU A 133 -0.15 16.04 28.13
N LYS A 134 0.79 16.96 28.31
CA LYS A 134 1.42 17.13 29.63
C LYS A 134 0.40 17.83 30.52
N LEU A 135 -0.22 17.07 31.42
CA LEU A 135 -0.74 17.64 32.67
C LEU A 135 0.43 18.01 33.57
#